data_AF-A0A6M0FK04-F1
#
_entry.id   AF-A0A6M0FK04-F1
#
_cell.length_a   1.000
_cell.length_b   1.000
_cell.length_c   1.000
_cell.angle_alpha   90.00
_cell.angle_beta   90.00
_cell.angle_gamma   90.00
#
_symmetry.space_group_name_H-M   'P 1'
#
loop_
_entity.id
_entity.type
_entity.pdbx_description
1 polymer ?
#
loop_
_entity_poly.entity_id
_entity_poly.type
_entity_poly.pdbx_seq_one_letter_code
_entity_poly.pdbx_strand_id
1 'polypeptide(L)'
;MLIVATHGYYSQRRKEYQRLLIELLFCSQEKQAEILAKNYGFLDEEFLAIIEALQNLEDCGNEIREKLGAIYSLVKQQINTTSAKSPVNNIEFESFKPNRHQAKVENPMMRSAIAFTGANTWFSGGQLPPDFPTMVFAQDIAGIDLGETDLTILIACQSGLGDVQTGEGVFGLRRAFAVAGSKTLIMSLWSVPTLATMLLMEQFLDYLKAGIGRAEALKKAQQYIINVTVGELQKSKLGSDILAELKLGNNLKIDSQPLAHPYFWGAWVCQGE
;
A
#
# COMPACT_ATOMS: atom_id res chain seq x y z
N MET A 1 13.04 20.11 5.15
CA MET A 1 11.66 19.76 4.70
C MET A 1 11.24 18.38 5.24
N LEU A 2 9.95 18.14 5.53
CA LEU A 2 9.41 16.84 5.99
C LEU A 2 8.46 16.24 4.94
N ILE A 3 8.72 15.01 4.50
CA ILE A 3 7.82 14.25 3.61
C ILE A 3 7.19 13.10 4.41
N VAL A 4 5.86 12.95 4.34
CA VAL A 4 5.13 11.82 4.93
C VAL A 4 4.30 11.13 3.86
N ALA A 5 4.55 9.85 3.62
CA ALA A 5 3.76 9.02 2.72
C ALA A 5 3.09 7.89 3.51
N THR A 6 1.76 7.88 3.57
CA THR A 6 0.97 6.84 4.27
C THR A 6 0.44 5.81 3.27
N HIS A 7 0.12 4.59 3.73
CA HIS A 7 -0.68 3.68 2.91
C HIS A 7 -2.08 4.27 2.70
N GLY A 8 -2.59 4.17 1.48
CA GLY A 8 -4.00 4.38 1.22
C GLY A 8 -4.81 3.24 1.84
N TYR A 9 -5.93 3.56 2.48
CA TYR A 9 -6.87 2.57 3.01
C TYR A 9 -7.57 1.88 1.83
N TYR A 10 -6.97 0.81 1.30
CA TYR A 10 -7.50 -0.02 0.19
C TYR A 10 -8.67 -0.94 0.63
N SER A 11 -9.36 -0.61 1.72
CA SER A 11 -10.38 -1.49 2.33
C SER A 11 -11.78 -1.37 1.70
N GLN A 12 -11.99 -0.50 0.72
CA GLN A 12 -13.28 -0.40 0.02
C GLN A 12 -13.45 -1.50 -1.05
N ARG A 13 -12.41 -2.27 -1.35
CA ARG A 13 -12.44 -3.33 -2.37
C ARG A 13 -13.60 -4.31 -2.21
N ARG A 14 -13.94 -4.75 -0.99
CA ARG A 14 -15.08 -5.67 -0.80
C ARG A 14 -16.43 -5.07 -1.21
N LYS A 15 -16.66 -3.79 -0.98
CA LYS A 15 -17.89 -3.10 -1.42
C LYS A 15 -17.90 -2.93 -2.94
N GLU A 16 -16.75 -2.58 -3.52
CA GLU A 16 -16.62 -2.43 -4.96
C GLU A 16 -16.71 -3.77 -5.70
N TYR A 17 -16.15 -4.86 -5.16
CA TYR A 17 -16.32 -6.22 -5.68
C TYR A 17 -17.78 -6.65 -5.64
N GLN A 18 -18.49 -6.40 -4.54
CA GLN A 18 -19.93 -6.70 -4.45
C GLN A 18 -20.71 -5.90 -5.49
N ARG A 19 -20.42 -4.61 -5.63
CA ARG A 19 -21.08 -3.74 -6.62
C ARG A 19 -20.82 -4.21 -8.05
N LEU A 20 -19.56 -4.47 -8.39
CA LEU A 20 -19.14 -4.96 -9.70
C LEU A 20 -19.77 -6.32 -10.02
N LEU A 21 -19.80 -7.23 -9.05
CA LEU A 21 -20.39 -8.54 -9.23
C LEU A 21 -21.91 -8.47 -9.45
N ILE A 22 -22.62 -7.64 -8.66
CA ILE A 22 -24.04 -7.36 -8.86
C ILE A 22 -24.26 -6.80 -10.26
N GLU A 23 -23.48 -5.81 -10.68
CA GLU A 23 -23.59 -5.22 -12.02
C GLU A 23 -23.39 -6.27 -13.12
N LEU A 24 -22.39 -7.15 -13.00
CA LEU A 24 -22.13 -8.23 -13.96
C LEU A 24 -23.24 -9.30 -13.99
N LEU A 25 -23.83 -9.62 -12.84
CA LEU A 25 -24.92 -10.61 -12.73
C LEU A 25 -26.23 -10.13 -13.37
N PHE A 26 -26.49 -8.82 -13.35
CA PHE A 26 -27.73 -8.23 -13.88
C PHE A 26 -27.58 -7.61 -15.27
N CYS A 27 -26.38 -7.65 -15.87
CA CYS A 27 -26.14 -7.11 -17.21
C CYS A 27 -26.22 -8.18 -18.32
N SER A 28 -26.40 -7.75 -19.57
CA SER A 28 -26.31 -8.64 -20.74
C SER A 28 -24.87 -9.05 -21.01
N GLN A 29 -24.66 -10.24 -21.62
CA GLN A 29 -23.31 -10.75 -21.93
C GLN A 29 -22.47 -9.77 -22.77
N GLU A 30 -23.09 -9.06 -23.72
CA GLU A 30 -22.43 -8.06 -24.56
C GLU A 30 -21.86 -6.88 -23.76
N LYS A 31 -22.52 -6.50 -22.66
CA LYS A 31 -22.10 -5.39 -21.79
C LYS A 31 -21.11 -5.83 -20.72
N GLN A 32 -21.05 -7.11 -20.37
CA GLN A 32 -20.10 -7.62 -19.38
C GLN A 32 -18.65 -7.31 -19.78
N ALA A 33 -18.28 -7.51 -21.04
CA ALA A 33 -16.93 -7.21 -21.52
C ALA A 33 -16.57 -5.71 -21.39
N GLU A 34 -17.52 -4.81 -21.65
CA GLU A 34 -17.33 -3.36 -21.50
C GLU A 34 -17.18 -2.97 -20.03
N ILE A 35 -18.01 -3.53 -19.15
CA ILE A 35 -17.95 -3.31 -17.70
C ILE A 35 -16.61 -3.81 -17.15
N LEU A 36 -16.17 -5.00 -17.54
CA LEU A 36 -14.87 -5.54 -17.14
C LEU A 36 -13.71 -4.69 -17.64
N ALA A 37 -13.79 -4.17 -18.88
CA ALA A 37 -12.75 -3.29 -19.44
C ALA A 37 -12.65 -1.95 -18.69
N LYS A 38 -13.77 -1.43 -18.19
CA LYS A 38 -13.82 -0.22 -17.36
C LYS A 38 -13.39 -0.46 -15.92
N ASN A 39 -13.48 -1.68 -15.41
CA ASN A 39 -13.18 -2.02 -14.02
C ASN A 39 -11.94 -2.92 -13.87
N TYR A 40 -10.99 -2.82 -14.79
CA TYR A 40 -9.83 -3.72 -14.87
C TYR A 40 -8.98 -3.77 -13.59
N GLY A 41 -8.92 -2.71 -12.79
CA GLY A 41 -8.19 -2.72 -11.51
C GLY A 41 -8.83 -3.64 -10.47
N PHE A 42 -10.12 -3.95 -10.58
CA PHE A 42 -10.80 -4.89 -9.67
C PHE A 42 -10.74 -6.34 -10.16
N LEU A 43 -10.06 -6.62 -11.28
CA LEU A 43 -9.93 -7.96 -11.83
C LEU A 43 -8.64 -8.61 -11.30
N ASP A 44 -8.70 -9.13 -10.08
CA ASP A 44 -7.58 -9.80 -9.42
C ASP A 44 -7.99 -11.17 -8.83
N GLU A 45 -7.01 -11.89 -8.28
CA GLU A 45 -7.23 -13.21 -7.66
C GLU A 45 -8.21 -13.15 -6.48
N GLU A 46 -8.30 -12.02 -5.79
CA GLU A 46 -9.27 -11.83 -4.69
C GLU A 46 -10.71 -11.76 -5.21
N PHE A 47 -10.93 -11.06 -6.33
CA PHE A 47 -12.23 -11.04 -7.00
C PHE A 47 -12.64 -12.42 -7.52
N LEU A 48 -11.69 -13.18 -8.10
CA LEU A 48 -11.92 -14.58 -8.51
C LEU A 48 -12.30 -15.47 -7.33
N ALA A 49 -11.60 -15.37 -6.21
CA ALA A 49 -11.88 -16.13 -4.99
C ALA A 49 -13.29 -15.84 -4.43
N ILE A 50 -13.77 -14.58 -4.54
CA ILE A 50 -15.14 -14.22 -4.15
C ILE A 50 -16.16 -14.89 -5.07
N ILE A 51 -15.92 -14.90 -6.39
CA ILE A 51 -16.81 -15.56 -7.35
C ILE A 51 -16.87 -17.08 -7.08
N GLU A 52 -15.74 -17.72 -6.84
CA GLU A 52 -15.67 -19.15 -6.48
C GLU A 52 -16.40 -19.44 -5.16
N ALA A 53 -16.20 -18.61 -4.13
CA ALA A 53 -16.89 -18.76 -2.85
C ALA A 53 -18.42 -18.68 -3.03
N LEU A 54 -18.92 -17.78 -3.88
CA LEU A 54 -20.35 -17.63 -4.14
C LEU A 54 -20.94 -18.78 -4.98
N GLN A 55 -20.16 -19.37 -5.89
CA GLN A 55 -20.60 -20.57 -6.62
C GLN A 55 -20.80 -21.77 -5.69
N ASN A 56 -19.96 -21.87 -4.65
CA ASN A 56 -19.94 -22.97 -3.69
C ASN A 56 -20.94 -22.82 -2.53
N LEU A 57 -21.73 -21.74 -2.47
CA LEU A 57 -22.80 -21.60 -1.48
C LEU A 57 -23.93 -22.61 -1.74
N GLU A 58 -24.42 -23.23 -0.67
CA GLU A 58 -25.51 -24.22 -0.71
C GLU A 58 -26.81 -23.63 -1.27
N ASP A 59 -27.11 -22.37 -0.94
CA ASP A 59 -28.32 -21.64 -1.38
C ASP A 59 -28.16 -20.96 -2.75
N CYS A 60 -27.06 -21.20 -3.47
CA CYS A 60 -26.84 -20.59 -4.79
C CYS A 60 -27.65 -21.32 -5.87
N GLY A 61 -28.71 -20.66 -6.37
CA GLY A 61 -29.56 -21.21 -7.43
C GLY A 61 -28.77 -21.52 -8.71
N ASN A 62 -29.15 -22.59 -9.41
CA ASN A 62 -28.41 -23.09 -10.59
C ASN A 62 -28.18 -22.03 -11.68
N GLU A 63 -29.17 -21.17 -11.94
CA GLU A 63 -29.05 -20.09 -12.93
C GLU A 63 -27.97 -19.05 -12.53
N ILE A 64 -27.88 -18.72 -11.24
CA ILE A 64 -26.87 -17.80 -10.71
C ILE A 64 -25.50 -18.46 -10.77
N ARG A 65 -25.40 -19.75 -10.45
CA ARG A 65 -24.15 -20.51 -10.51
C ARG A 65 -23.58 -20.56 -11.93
N GLU A 66 -24.41 -20.77 -12.94
CA GLU A 66 -23.98 -20.72 -14.36
C GLU A 66 -23.50 -19.32 -14.76
N LYS A 67 -24.23 -18.27 -14.39
CA LYS A 67 -23.83 -16.88 -14.64
C LYS A 67 -22.49 -16.54 -13.98
N LEU A 68 -22.29 -16.96 -12.74
CA LEU A 68 -21.01 -16.79 -12.04
C LEU A 68 -19.88 -17.55 -12.73
N GLY A 69 -20.13 -18.74 -13.27
CA GLY A 69 -19.13 -19.51 -14.04
C GLY A 69 -18.71 -18.84 -15.34
N ALA A 70 -19.66 -18.23 -16.05
CA ALA A 70 -19.39 -17.44 -17.24
C ALA A 70 -18.57 -16.18 -16.90
N ILE A 71 -18.95 -15.45 -15.84
CA ILE A 71 -18.21 -14.27 -15.36
C ILE A 71 -16.79 -14.66 -14.94
N TYR A 72 -16.62 -15.74 -14.18
CA TYR A 72 -15.30 -16.23 -13.78
C TYR A 72 -14.37 -16.46 -14.98
N SER A 73 -14.88 -17.12 -16.02
CA SER A 73 -14.12 -17.42 -17.23
C SER A 73 -13.70 -16.14 -17.97
N LEU A 74 -14.61 -15.18 -18.08
CA LEU A 74 -14.34 -13.86 -18.68
C LEU A 74 -13.29 -13.07 -17.90
N VAL A 75 -13.43 -12.99 -16.57
CA VAL A 75 -12.46 -12.31 -15.70
C VAL A 75 -11.08 -12.94 -15.83
N LYS A 76 -11.00 -14.27 -15.79
CA LYS A 76 -9.73 -15.01 -15.93
C LYS A 76 -9.07 -14.79 -17.29
N GLN A 77 -9.86 -14.75 -18.36
CA GLN A 77 -9.36 -14.41 -19.70
C GLN A 77 -8.84 -12.97 -19.76
N GLN A 78 -9.51 -12.04 -19.08
CA GLN A 78 -9.15 -10.63 -19.07
C GLN A 78 -7.90 -10.36 -18.23
N ILE A 79 -7.71 -11.05 -17.10
CA ILE A 79 -6.47 -11.01 -16.31
C ILE A 79 -5.27 -11.44 -17.16
N ASN A 80 -5.41 -12.52 -17.94
CA ASN A 80 -4.34 -13.03 -18.78
C ASN A 80 -4.02 -12.16 -20.01
N THR A 81 -4.95 -11.31 -20.44
CA THR A 81 -4.79 -10.44 -21.63
C THR A 81 -4.47 -8.99 -21.28
N THR A 82 -4.81 -8.54 -20.07
CA THR A 82 -4.54 -7.19 -19.58
C THR A 82 -3.12 -7.11 -19.03
N SER A 83 -2.13 -7.05 -19.92
CA SER A 83 -0.82 -6.51 -19.55
C SER A 83 -1.06 -5.08 -19.06
N ALA A 84 -0.70 -4.77 -17.81
CA ALA A 84 -0.98 -3.50 -17.15
C ALA A 84 -0.76 -2.33 -18.10
N LYS A 85 -1.82 -1.60 -18.46
CA LYS A 85 -1.68 -0.35 -19.22
C LYS A 85 -0.84 0.58 -18.36
N SER A 86 0.34 0.95 -18.86
CA SER A 86 1.21 1.90 -18.16
C SER A 86 0.41 3.18 -17.89
N PRO A 87 0.41 3.73 -16.67
CA PRO A 87 -0.16 5.05 -16.43
C PRO A 87 0.51 6.07 -17.36
N VAL A 88 -0.23 7.12 -17.72
CA VAL A 88 0.30 8.21 -18.54
C VAL A 88 1.39 8.91 -17.72
N ASN A 89 2.65 8.72 -18.10
CA ASN A 89 3.78 9.41 -17.49
C ASN A 89 3.71 10.90 -17.87
N ASN A 90 3.26 11.75 -16.96
CA ASN A 90 3.26 13.21 -17.14
C ASN A 90 4.62 13.86 -16.80
N ILE A 91 5.73 13.14 -16.95
CA ILE A 91 7.05 13.74 -16.87
C ILE A 91 7.70 13.61 -18.25
N GLU A 92 7.75 14.72 -18.99
CA GLU A 92 8.49 14.82 -20.25
C GLU A 92 9.99 14.60 -19.98
N PHE A 93 10.43 13.34 -19.99
CA PHE A 93 11.84 12.93 -19.94
C PHE A 93 12.29 12.38 -21.30
N GLU A 94 11.89 13.01 -22.40
CA GLU A 94 12.16 12.53 -23.77
C GLU A 94 13.64 12.62 -24.23
N SER A 95 14.58 13.08 -23.41
CA SER A 95 15.98 13.25 -23.85
C SER A 95 16.97 12.16 -23.44
N PHE A 96 16.56 11.10 -22.72
CA PHE A 96 17.48 10.01 -22.37
C PHE A 96 17.31 8.79 -23.29
N LYS A 97 18.24 8.59 -24.23
CA LYS A 97 18.31 7.39 -25.10
C LYS A 97 19.43 6.45 -24.64
N PRO A 98 19.17 5.46 -23.76
CA PRO A 98 20.14 4.41 -23.49
C PRO A 98 20.14 3.41 -24.65
N ASN A 99 21.33 3.11 -25.16
CA ASN A 99 21.57 2.09 -26.18
C ASN A 99 21.04 0.72 -25.69
N ARG A 100 19.90 0.28 -26.25
CA ARG A 100 19.31 -1.04 -26.00
C ARG A 100 19.97 -2.09 -26.90
N HIS A 101 20.99 -2.77 -26.39
CA HIS A 101 21.22 -4.15 -26.78
C HIS A 101 20.38 -5.06 -25.87
N GLN A 102 19.73 -6.05 -26.50
CA GLN A 102 18.70 -6.92 -25.94
C GLN A 102 19.19 -7.71 -24.71
N ALA A 103 18.86 -7.20 -23.53
CA ALA A 103 18.49 -8.00 -22.38
C ALA A 103 17.13 -7.46 -21.92
N LYS A 104 16.18 -8.35 -21.60
CA LYS A 104 14.85 -7.98 -21.08
C LYS A 104 15.02 -7.52 -19.61
N VAL A 105 15.76 -6.43 -19.40
CA VAL A 105 16.01 -5.85 -18.09
C VAL A 105 14.75 -5.08 -17.71
N GLU A 106 13.89 -5.70 -16.91
CA GLU A 106 12.84 -4.97 -16.20
C GLU A 106 13.52 -4.08 -15.16
N ASN A 107 13.36 -2.76 -15.26
CA ASN A 107 13.92 -1.83 -14.29
C ASN A 107 13.27 -2.07 -12.92
N PRO A 108 14.00 -2.54 -11.89
CA PRO A 108 13.42 -2.81 -10.58
C PRO A 108 12.80 -1.57 -9.91
N MET A 109 13.26 -0.36 -10.27
CA MET A 109 12.71 0.91 -9.76
C MET A 109 11.31 1.23 -10.30
N MET A 110 10.86 0.54 -11.35
CA MET A 110 9.50 0.68 -11.89
C MET A 110 8.48 -0.22 -11.16
N ARG A 111 8.92 -1.05 -10.22
CA ARG A 111 8.04 -1.96 -9.46
C ARG A 111 7.51 -1.36 -8.15
N SER A 112 7.91 -0.14 -7.81
CA SER A 112 7.41 0.58 -6.64
C SER A 112 7.04 2.00 -7.01
N ALA A 113 5.91 2.47 -6.52
CA ALA A 113 5.40 3.82 -6.78
C ALA A 113 4.70 4.38 -5.54
N ILE A 114 4.58 5.71 -5.50
CA ILE A 114 3.71 6.43 -4.58
C ILE A 114 2.42 6.75 -5.33
N ALA A 115 1.29 6.34 -4.76
CA ALA A 115 -0.04 6.63 -5.28
C ALA A 115 -0.57 7.96 -4.71
N PHE A 116 -1.05 8.84 -5.59
CA PHE A 116 -1.69 10.11 -5.25
C PHE A 116 -3.22 10.00 -5.32
N THR A 117 -3.94 11.09 -5.02
CA THR A 117 -5.41 11.13 -4.93
C THR A 117 -6.13 10.62 -6.18
N GLY A 118 -5.52 10.69 -7.37
CA GLY A 118 -6.07 10.17 -8.61
C GLY A 118 -5.86 8.65 -8.84
N ALA A 119 -5.02 7.98 -8.05
CA ALA A 119 -4.72 6.56 -8.25
C ALA A 119 -5.95 5.65 -8.13
N ASN A 120 -6.87 5.95 -7.20
CA ASN A 120 -8.10 5.18 -7.03
C ASN A 120 -9.03 5.32 -8.23
N THR A 121 -9.17 6.54 -8.77
CA THR A 121 -9.95 6.82 -9.97
C THR A 121 -9.36 6.11 -11.18
N TRP A 122 -8.04 6.17 -11.36
CA TRP A 122 -7.31 5.45 -12.41
C TRP A 122 -7.55 3.94 -12.34
N PHE A 123 -7.38 3.38 -11.14
CA PHE A 123 -7.50 1.95 -10.87
C PHE A 123 -8.92 1.45 -11.15
N SER A 124 -9.93 2.27 -10.85
CA SER A 124 -11.34 1.99 -11.14
C SER A 124 -11.74 2.28 -12.59
N GLY A 125 -10.76 2.57 -13.46
CA GLY A 125 -10.96 2.96 -14.88
C GLY A 125 -11.78 4.23 -15.09
N GLY A 126 -11.85 5.09 -14.08
CA GLY A 126 -12.42 6.42 -14.18
C GLY A 126 -11.55 7.35 -15.03
N GLN A 127 -12.17 8.38 -15.59
CA GLN A 127 -11.46 9.43 -16.32
C GLN A 127 -10.73 10.34 -15.32
N LEU A 128 -9.47 10.64 -15.63
CA LEU A 128 -8.65 11.60 -14.90
C LEU A 128 -8.55 12.88 -15.70
N PRO A 129 -8.43 14.04 -15.05
CA PRO A 129 -7.97 15.24 -15.73
C PRO A 129 -6.58 14.98 -16.38
N PRO A 130 -6.29 15.54 -17.58
CA PRO A 130 -5.05 15.27 -18.31
C PRO A 130 -3.78 15.52 -17.51
N ASP A 131 -3.80 16.48 -16.59
CA ASP A 131 -2.62 16.97 -15.86
C ASP A 131 -2.49 16.44 -14.43
N PHE A 132 -3.30 15.46 -14.02
CA PHE A 132 -3.27 14.95 -12.64
C PHE A 132 -2.35 13.73 -12.49
N PRO A 133 -1.15 13.86 -11.87
CA PRO A 133 -0.29 12.72 -11.62
C PRO A 133 -0.99 11.77 -10.64
N THR A 134 -1.15 10.53 -11.05
CA THR A 134 -1.80 9.48 -10.25
C THR A 134 -0.79 8.67 -9.46
N MET A 135 0.40 8.49 -10.02
CA MET A 135 1.49 7.75 -9.41
C MET A 135 2.82 8.39 -9.77
N VAL A 136 3.80 8.24 -8.89
CA VAL A 136 5.21 8.57 -9.16
C VAL A 136 6.04 7.34 -8.82
N PHE A 137 6.80 6.84 -9.80
CA PHE A 137 7.62 5.64 -9.60
C PHE A 137 8.90 5.96 -8.85
N ALA A 138 9.52 4.94 -8.25
CA ALA A 138 10.81 5.10 -7.60
C ALA A 138 11.89 5.59 -8.59
N GLN A 139 11.79 5.24 -9.88
CA GLN A 139 12.68 5.78 -10.91
C GLN A 139 12.57 7.31 -11.03
N ASP A 140 11.34 7.84 -10.98
CA ASP A 140 11.08 9.27 -11.07
C ASP A 140 11.58 9.99 -9.81
N ILE A 141 11.33 9.40 -8.62
CA ILE A 141 11.81 9.94 -7.34
C ILE A 141 13.35 9.97 -7.31
N ALA A 142 14.03 9.00 -7.91
CA ALA A 142 15.49 9.03 -7.97
C ALA A 142 16.06 10.18 -8.81
N GLY A 143 15.24 10.81 -9.68
CA GLY A 143 15.62 11.91 -10.54
C GLY A 143 15.31 13.31 -9.99
N ILE A 144 14.64 13.42 -8.83
CA ILE A 144 14.36 14.70 -8.18
C ILE A 144 15.43 15.07 -7.15
N ASP A 145 15.59 16.37 -6.90
CA ASP A 145 16.50 16.88 -5.88
C ASP A 145 15.79 17.03 -4.52
N LEU A 146 16.15 16.16 -3.58
CA LEU A 146 15.73 16.14 -2.18
C LEU A 146 16.90 16.47 -1.24
N GLY A 147 17.99 17.08 -1.70
CA GLY A 147 19.17 17.39 -0.86
C GLY A 147 18.88 18.25 0.37
N GLU A 148 17.84 19.08 0.31
CA GLU A 148 17.36 19.92 1.41
C GLU A 148 16.26 19.24 2.28
N THR A 149 16.01 17.95 2.03
CA THR A 149 15.03 17.16 2.80
C THR A 149 15.71 16.47 3.96
N ASP A 150 15.55 17.05 5.16
CA ASP A 150 16.17 16.53 6.37
C ASP A 150 15.54 15.23 6.87
N LEU A 151 14.25 15.00 6.59
CA LEU A 151 13.52 13.82 7.05
C LEU A 151 12.41 13.43 6.07
N THR A 152 12.42 12.17 5.67
CA THR A 152 11.35 11.52 4.93
C THR A 152 10.83 10.33 5.73
N ILE A 153 9.51 10.24 5.91
CA ILE A 153 8.83 9.16 6.63
C ILE A 153 7.93 8.40 5.65
N LEU A 154 8.24 7.12 5.43
CA LEU A 154 7.50 6.22 4.55
C LEU A 154 6.73 5.20 5.40
N ILE A 155 5.43 5.42 5.56
CA ILE A 155 4.50 4.65 6.38
C ILE A 155 3.80 3.52 5.56
N ALA A 156 4.13 3.39 4.27
CA ALA A 156 3.50 2.39 3.39
C ALA A 156 4.23 1.04 3.39
N CYS A 157 3.48 0.01 3.76
CA CYS A 157 3.87 -1.38 3.82
C CYS A 157 4.10 -1.94 2.40
N GLN A 158 5.18 -2.73 2.24
CA GLN A 158 5.70 -3.35 1.00
C GLN A 158 6.73 -2.54 0.18
N SER A 159 7.22 -1.40 0.67
CA SER A 159 8.31 -0.66 0.02
C SER A 159 9.72 -1.20 0.29
N GLY A 160 9.86 -2.11 1.26
CA GLY A 160 11.11 -2.79 1.63
C GLY A 160 11.29 -4.19 1.02
N LEU A 161 10.24 -4.77 0.42
CA LEU A 161 10.30 -6.01 -0.35
C LEU A 161 10.67 -5.68 -1.81
N GLY A 162 11.82 -5.04 -2.01
CA GLY A 162 12.43 -5.00 -3.33
C GLY A 162 12.82 -6.42 -3.75
N ASP A 163 12.81 -6.69 -5.05
CA ASP A 163 13.32 -7.95 -5.57
C ASP A 163 14.82 -8.05 -5.22
N VAL A 164 15.20 -9.06 -4.43
CA VAL A 164 16.61 -9.30 -4.10
C VAL A 164 17.25 -9.93 -5.33
N GLN A 165 17.74 -9.10 -6.26
CA GLN A 165 18.66 -9.57 -7.27
C GLN A 165 20.04 -9.73 -6.61
N THR A 166 20.56 -10.95 -6.67
CA THR A 166 21.90 -11.30 -6.18
C THR A 166 22.93 -10.35 -6.80
N GLY A 167 23.53 -9.51 -5.96
CA GLY A 167 24.63 -8.62 -6.36
C GLY A 167 24.34 -7.11 -6.40
N GLU A 168 23.08 -6.65 -6.27
CA GLU A 168 22.77 -5.21 -6.49
C GLU A 168 21.96 -4.50 -5.38
N GLY A 169 21.49 -5.22 -4.36
CA GLY A 169 20.76 -4.67 -3.20
C GLY A 169 19.25 -4.46 -3.41
N VAL A 170 18.56 -3.94 -2.40
CA VAL A 170 17.10 -3.70 -2.44
C VAL A 170 16.80 -2.48 -3.30
N PHE A 171 16.24 -2.69 -4.50
CA PHE A 171 15.70 -1.61 -5.34
C PHE A 171 14.26 -1.28 -4.93
N GLY A 172 13.91 0.01 -4.94
CA GLY A 172 12.57 0.49 -4.58
C GLY A 172 12.59 1.92 -4.03
N LEU A 173 11.51 2.33 -3.37
CA LEU A 173 11.36 3.69 -2.81
C LEU A 173 12.51 4.07 -1.87
N ARG A 174 12.97 3.14 -1.02
CA ARG A 174 14.13 3.37 -0.14
C ARG A 174 15.35 3.91 -0.89
N ARG A 175 15.74 3.24 -1.98
CA ARG A 175 16.89 3.63 -2.79
C ARG A 175 16.61 4.94 -3.53
N ALA A 176 15.40 5.12 -4.03
CA ALA A 176 15.02 6.34 -4.75
C ALA A 176 15.19 7.59 -3.89
N PHE A 177 14.62 7.59 -2.68
CA PHE A 177 14.73 8.74 -1.77
C PHE A 177 16.17 8.98 -1.29
N ALA A 178 16.96 7.91 -1.12
CA ALA A 178 18.37 8.03 -0.78
C ALA A 178 19.18 8.66 -1.94
N VAL A 179 18.95 8.21 -3.19
CA VAL A 179 19.60 8.76 -4.39
C VAL A 179 19.18 10.21 -4.64
N ALA A 180 17.92 10.53 -4.38
CA ALA A 180 17.40 11.89 -4.47
C ALA A 180 18.02 12.86 -3.45
N GLY A 181 18.71 12.36 -2.42
CA GLY A 181 19.41 13.20 -1.44
C GLY A 181 18.69 13.42 -0.11
N SER A 182 17.61 12.66 0.19
CA SER A 182 16.97 12.73 1.51
C SER A 182 17.96 12.32 2.61
N LYS A 183 18.22 13.23 3.58
CA LYS A 183 19.26 13.05 4.60
C LYS A 183 18.94 11.91 5.57
N THR A 184 17.70 11.87 6.07
CA THR A 184 17.21 10.79 6.93
C THR A 184 15.91 10.20 6.39
N LEU A 185 15.80 8.88 6.47
CA LEU A 185 14.64 8.09 6.08
C LEU A 185 14.15 7.26 7.26
N ILE A 186 12.88 7.40 7.61
CA ILE A 186 12.16 6.52 8.54
C ILE A 186 11.20 5.67 7.71
N MET A 187 11.25 4.34 7.83
CA MET A 187 10.37 3.46 7.06
C MET A 187 10.04 2.16 7.78
N SER A 188 8.91 1.55 7.41
CA SER A 188 8.51 0.22 7.88
C SER A 188 8.95 -0.88 6.90
N LEU A 189 9.59 -1.94 7.41
CA LEU A 189 10.00 -3.11 6.63
C LEU A 189 8.82 -4.03 6.25
N TRP A 190 7.78 -4.08 7.07
CA TRP A 190 6.55 -4.86 6.85
C TRP A 190 5.31 -4.07 7.27
N SER A 191 4.12 -4.66 7.07
CA SER A 191 2.87 -4.03 7.43
C SER A 191 2.56 -4.11 8.92
N VAL A 192 2.30 -2.94 9.52
CA VAL A 192 1.89 -2.77 10.91
C VAL A 192 0.46 -2.18 10.92
N PRO A 193 -0.43 -2.60 11.85
CA PRO A 193 -1.78 -2.04 11.95
C PRO A 193 -1.78 -0.51 12.03
N THR A 194 -2.82 0.10 11.46
CA THR A 194 -2.83 1.55 11.21
C THR A 194 -2.79 2.33 12.51
N LEU A 195 -3.59 1.93 13.50
CA LEU A 195 -3.67 2.67 14.76
C LEU A 195 -2.40 2.51 15.61
N ALA A 196 -1.79 1.32 15.60
CA ALA A 196 -0.48 1.10 16.22
C ALA A 196 0.62 1.94 15.56
N THR A 197 0.60 2.04 14.22
CA THR A 197 1.49 2.92 13.48
C THR A 197 1.31 4.39 13.87
N MET A 198 0.06 4.86 13.97
CA MET A 198 -0.23 6.23 14.39
C MET A 198 0.33 6.53 15.77
N LEU A 199 0.14 5.62 16.73
CA LEU A 199 0.66 5.79 18.09
C LEU A 199 2.20 5.88 18.10
N LEU A 200 2.90 5.01 17.36
CA LEU A 200 4.36 5.05 17.27
C LEU A 200 4.85 6.36 16.64
N MET A 201 4.20 6.81 15.56
CA MET A 201 4.56 8.05 14.86
C MET A 201 4.27 9.31 15.70
N GLU A 202 3.19 9.31 16.49
CA GLU A 202 2.90 10.39 17.44
C GLU A 202 4.03 10.53 18.46
N GLN A 203 4.45 9.42 19.09
CA GLN A 203 5.58 9.43 20.02
C GLN A 203 6.89 9.86 19.34
N PHE A 204 7.17 9.34 18.15
CA PHE A 204 8.36 9.71 17.38
C PHE A 204 8.42 11.21 17.10
N LEU A 205 7.32 11.79 16.60
CA LEU A 205 7.24 13.21 16.28
C LEU A 205 7.32 14.07 17.54
N ASP A 206 6.76 13.63 18.67
CA ASP A 206 6.84 14.37 19.92
C ASP A 206 8.26 14.37 20.50
N TYR A 207 8.99 13.24 20.44
CA TYR A 207 10.41 13.21 20.79
C TYR A 207 11.25 14.09 19.85
N LEU A 208 10.94 14.09 18.55
CA LEU A 208 11.61 14.95 17.59
C LEU A 208 11.37 16.44 17.88
N LYS A 209 10.13 16.84 18.21
CA LYS A 209 9.79 18.20 18.65
C LYS A 209 10.50 18.60 19.93
N ALA A 210 10.77 17.64 20.81
CA ALA A 210 11.55 17.84 22.03
C ALA A 210 13.07 17.98 21.79
N GLY A 211 13.52 17.98 20.53
CA GLY A 211 14.92 18.17 20.15
C GLY A 211 15.76 16.89 20.21
N ILE A 212 15.14 15.72 20.37
CA ILE A 212 15.85 14.44 20.36
C ILE A 212 16.22 14.08 18.91
N GLY A 213 17.43 13.57 18.69
CA GLY A 213 17.91 13.13 17.38
C GLY A 213 17.02 12.05 16.77
N ARG A 214 16.98 11.95 15.43
CA ARG A 214 16.00 11.11 14.70
C ARG A 214 16.10 9.63 15.06
N ALA A 215 17.31 9.07 15.11
CA ALA A 215 17.51 7.67 15.47
C ALA A 215 17.10 7.40 16.94
N GLU A 216 17.45 8.31 17.84
CA GLU A 216 17.10 8.21 19.26
C GLU A 216 15.59 8.40 19.50
N ALA A 217 14.95 9.31 18.79
CA ALA A 217 13.51 9.55 18.84
C ALA A 217 12.74 8.31 18.39
N LEU A 218 13.19 7.65 17.30
CA LEU A 218 12.58 6.40 16.84
C LEU A 218 12.75 5.29 17.89
N LYS A 219 13.95 5.15 18.46
CA LYS A 219 14.21 4.17 19.51
C LYS A 219 13.33 4.39 20.74
N LYS A 220 13.15 5.64 21.18
CA LYS A 220 12.27 5.99 22.31
C LYS A 220 10.80 5.70 21.99
N ALA A 221 10.35 6.00 20.77
CA ALA A 221 9.00 5.64 20.33
C ALA A 221 8.79 4.11 20.32
N GLN A 222 9.76 3.33 19.84
CA GLN A 222 9.69 1.87 19.89
C GLN A 222 9.66 1.35 21.34
N GLN A 223 10.48 1.91 22.23
CA GLN A 223 10.46 1.58 23.66
C GLN A 223 9.13 1.91 24.33
N TYR A 224 8.48 3.02 23.95
CA TYR A 224 7.13 3.32 24.41
C TYR A 224 6.15 2.23 23.97
N ILE A 225 6.14 1.85 22.69
CA ILE A 225 5.25 0.80 22.17
C ILE A 225 5.49 -0.56 22.84
N ILE A 226 6.75 -0.89 23.15
CA ILE A 226 7.08 -2.13 23.88
C ILE A 226 6.44 -2.14 25.27
N ASN A 227 6.47 -1.00 25.96
CA ASN A 227 6.16 -0.94 27.39
C ASN A 227 4.73 -0.49 27.70
N VAL A 228 4.02 0.10 26.73
CA VAL A 228 2.70 0.69 26.96
C VAL A 228 1.70 -0.38 27.40
N THR A 229 1.02 -0.08 28.49
CA THR A 229 0.06 -0.97 29.13
C THR A 229 -1.37 -0.73 28.65
N VAL A 230 -2.26 -1.70 28.86
CA VAL A 230 -3.70 -1.53 28.60
C VAL A 230 -4.26 -0.32 29.35
N GLY A 231 -3.88 -0.15 30.63
CA GLY A 231 -4.32 0.99 31.44
C GLY A 231 -3.86 2.35 30.93
N GLU A 232 -2.72 2.42 30.25
CA GLU A 232 -2.24 3.64 29.61
C GLU A 232 -2.94 3.90 28.29
N LEU A 233 -3.15 2.86 27.47
CA LEU A 233 -3.88 2.98 26.21
C LEU A 233 -5.33 3.44 26.42
N GLN A 234 -5.99 2.98 27.49
CA GLN A 234 -7.35 3.40 27.82
C GLN A 234 -7.47 4.89 28.19
N LYS A 235 -6.37 5.58 28.50
CA LYS A 235 -6.39 7.02 28.82
C LYS A 235 -6.63 7.89 27.59
N SER A 236 -6.41 7.36 26.38
CA SER A 236 -6.62 8.08 25.13
C SER A 236 -7.65 7.39 24.24
N LYS A 237 -8.29 8.18 23.38
CA LYS A 237 -9.22 7.64 22.38
C LYS A 237 -8.50 6.71 21.40
N LEU A 238 -7.33 7.12 20.91
CA LEU A 238 -6.51 6.31 20.01
C LEU A 238 -6.14 4.96 20.64
N GLY A 239 -5.71 4.95 21.92
CA GLY A 239 -5.37 3.70 22.59
C GLY A 239 -6.57 2.78 22.81
N SER A 240 -7.75 3.35 23.10
CA SER A 240 -9.00 2.60 23.16
C SER A 240 -9.38 1.98 21.81
N ASP A 241 -9.20 2.72 20.72
CA ASP A 241 -9.46 2.25 19.35
C ASP A 241 -8.47 1.14 18.94
N ILE A 242 -7.19 1.23 19.35
CA ILE A 242 -6.19 0.17 19.14
C ILE A 242 -6.62 -1.15 19.81
N LEU A 243 -7.07 -1.07 21.07
CA LEU A 243 -7.53 -2.25 21.81
C LEU A 243 -8.74 -2.90 21.12
N ALA A 244 -9.65 -2.07 20.57
CA ALA A 244 -10.79 -2.55 19.79
C ALA A 244 -10.37 -3.19 18.45
N GLU A 245 -9.43 -2.59 17.71
CA GLU A 245 -8.91 -3.10 16.43
C GLU A 245 -8.26 -4.49 16.59
N LEU A 246 -7.48 -4.68 17.66
CA LEU A 246 -6.77 -5.93 17.92
C LEU A 246 -7.67 -7.07 18.40
N LYS A 247 -8.96 -6.80 18.67
CA LYS A 247 -9.93 -7.78 19.20
C LYS A 247 -9.41 -8.53 20.43
N LEU A 248 -8.53 -7.90 21.20
CA LEU A 248 -8.02 -8.48 22.43
C LEU A 248 -9.17 -8.40 23.44
N GLY A 249 -9.80 -9.54 23.73
CA GLY A 249 -11.04 -9.59 24.49
C GLY A 249 -10.98 -8.86 25.84
N ASN A 250 -12.15 -8.57 26.42
CA ASN A 250 -12.35 -7.76 27.64
C ASN A 250 -11.64 -8.26 28.93
N ASN A 251 -10.85 -9.34 28.85
CA ASN A 251 -10.15 -9.97 29.99
C ASN A 251 -8.65 -9.65 30.04
N LEU A 252 -8.14 -8.71 29.23
CA LEU A 252 -6.76 -8.26 29.38
C LEU A 252 -6.58 -7.54 30.72
N LYS A 253 -5.52 -7.89 31.44
CA LYS A 253 -5.15 -7.19 32.67
C LYS A 253 -4.65 -5.79 32.34
N ILE A 254 -4.91 -4.84 33.22
CA ILE A 254 -4.55 -3.42 33.06
C ILE A 254 -3.03 -3.23 32.86
N ASP A 255 -2.22 -4.10 33.47
CA ASP A 255 -0.75 -4.12 33.40
C ASP A 255 -0.19 -4.87 32.19
N SER A 256 -1.05 -5.49 31.36
CA SER A 256 -0.61 -6.21 30.17
C SER A 256 -0.10 -5.23 29.10
N GLN A 257 0.91 -5.67 28.35
CA GLN A 257 1.56 -4.89 27.28
C GLN A 257 1.17 -5.47 25.90
N PRO A 258 0.01 -5.09 25.34
CA PRO A 258 -0.54 -5.73 24.15
C PRO A 258 0.29 -5.49 22.88
N LEU A 259 1.12 -4.45 22.87
CA LEU A 259 1.96 -4.05 21.74
C LEU A 259 3.44 -4.46 21.88
N ALA A 260 3.78 -5.23 22.92
CA ALA A 260 5.17 -5.63 23.20
C ALA A 260 5.80 -6.47 22.08
N HIS A 261 4.99 -7.19 21.32
CA HIS A 261 5.48 -8.07 20.25
C HIS A 261 6.22 -7.28 19.15
N PRO A 262 7.40 -7.71 18.68
CA PRO A 262 8.21 -7.01 17.66
C PRO A 262 7.48 -6.68 16.37
N TYR A 263 6.40 -7.38 16.07
CA TYR A 263 5.51 -7.08 14.95
C TYR A 263 5.10 -5.59 14.90
N PHE A 264 4.81 -4.96 16.04
CA PHE A 264 4.27 -3.59 16.10
C PHE A 264 5.33 -2.48 15.99
N TRP A 265 6.56 -2.74 16.43
CA TRP A 265 7.60 -1.70 16.57
C TRP A 265 8.88 -2.04 15.81
N GLY A 266 9.20 -3.32 15.63
CA GLY A 266 10.43 -3.80 15.00
C GLY A 266 10.46 -3.59 13.49
N ALA A 267 9.31 -3.25 12.88
CA ALA A 267 9.23 -2.91 11.47
C ALA A 267 10.02 -1.64 11.13
N TRP A 268 10.14 -0.72 12.09
CA TRP A 268 10.58 0.64 11.81
C TRP A 268 12.10 0.78 11.87
N VAL A 269 12.66 1.33 10.81
CA VAL A 269 14.10 1.58 10.69
C VAL A 269 14.38 3.05 10.36
N CYS A 270 15.52 3.54 10.84
CA CYS A 270 16.07 4.86 10.52
C CYS A 270 17.32 4.67 9.65
N GLN A 271 17.39 5.34 8.51
CA GLN A 271 18.56 5.38 7.64
C GLN A 271 19.02 6.81 7.42
N GLY A 272 20.32 7.06 7.63
CA GLY A 272 20.93 8.38 7.47
C GLY A 272 20.73 9.26 8.71
N GLU A 273 21.77 9.97 9.10
CA GLU A 273 21.76 10.90 10.24
C GLU A 273 22.72 12.07 9.97
#